data_AF-A0A2N3K240-F1
#
_entry.id   AF-A0A2N3K240-F1
#
_cell.length_a   1.000
_cell.length_b   1.000
_cell.length_c   1.000
_cell.angle_alpha   90.00
_cell.angle_beta   90.00
_cell.angle_gamma   90.00
#
_symmetry.space_group_name_H-M   'P 1'
#
loop_
_entity.id
_entity.type
_entity.pdbx_description
1 polymer ?
#
loop_
_entity_poly.entity_id
_entity_poly.type
_entity_poly.pdbx_seq_one_letter_code
_entity_poly.pdbx_strand_id
1 'polypeptide(L)' 'MTRDHGPGTGVATGARPSCATCAGLLADEVRARAEYDWSKATDCRVLLRRHHLADHQGRS' A
#
# COMPACT_ATOMS: atom_id res chain seq x y z
N MET A 1 -10.99 29.31 -15.12
CA MET A 1 -9.55 29.34 -14.78
C MET A 1 -9.33 29.38 -13.27
N THR A 2 -9.91 28.42 -12.54
CA THR A 2 -9.61 28.23 -11.10
C THR A 2 -9.69 26.74 -10.81
N ARG A 3 -8.53 26.07 -10.82
CA ARG A 3 -8.39 24.71 -10.30
C ARG A 3 -8.15 24.84 -8.80
N ASP A 4 -9.14 24.42 -8.03
CA ASP A 4 -9.04 24.28 -6.58
C ASP A 4 -8.12 23.09 -6.26
N HIS A 5 -6.94 23.39 -5.72
CA HIS A 5 -6.03 22.41 -5.15
C HIS A 5 -6.27 22.34 -3.64
N GLY A 6 -7.13 21.41 -3.22
CA GLY A 6 -7.34 21.04 -1.81
C GLY A 6 -6.09 20.37 -1.19
N PRO A 7 -5.97 20.37 0.16
CA PRO A 7 -4.70 20.24 0.86
C PRO A 7 -4.10 18.84 0.69
N GLY A 8 -2.89 18.81 0.15
CA GLY A 8 -2.10 17.59 0.02
C GLY A 8 -1.76 17.01 1.39
N THR A 9 -2.48 15.97 1.78
CA THR A 9 -1.96 14.96 2.72
C THR A 9 -0.84 14.21 2.02
N GLY A 10 0.38 14.72 2.17
CA GLY A 10 1.60 14.00 1.85
C GLY A 10 1.79 12.84 2.83
N VAL A 11 1.19 11.69 2.52
CA VAL A 11 1.69 10.40 3.01
C VAL A 11 2.42 9.78 1.82
N ALA A 12 3.74 9.82 1.87
CA ALA A 12 4.56 9.03 0.98
C ALA A 12 4.24 7.54 1.16
N THR A 13 4.27 6.80 0.05
CA THR A 13 4.29 5.32 -0.10
C THR A 13 2.99 4.72 -0.63
N GLY A 14 2.85 4.71 -1.97
CA GLY A 14 2.51 3.52 -2.79
C GLY A 14 1.32 2.62 -2.46
N ALA A 15 0.48 2.93 -1.47
CA ALA A 15 -0.72 2.20 -1.13
C ALA A 15 -1.87 3.20 -1.17
N ARG A 16 -2.72 3.10 -2.18
CA ARG A 16 -3.97 3.87 -2.19
C ARG A 16 -4.78 3.44 -0.96
N PRO A 17 -5.11 4.35 -0.02
CA PRO A 17 -5.90 4.02 1.16
C PRO A 17 -7.32 3.53 0.82
N SER A 18 -7.72 3.58 -0.46
CA SER A 18 -8.99 3.07 -0.96
C SER A 18 -9.00 1.57 -1.29
N CYS A 19 -7.87 0.86 -1.23
CA CYS A 19 -7.83 -0.57 -1.56
C CYS A 19 -7.78 -1.45 -0.30
N ALA A 20 -8.84 -2.23 -0.09
CA ALA A 20 -8.95 -3.15 1.05
C ALA A 20 -7.83 -4.20 1.07
N THR A 21 -7.43 -4.71 -0.11
CA THR A 21 -6.32 -5.68 -0.22
C THR A 21 -4.97 -5.07 0.16
N CYS A 22 -4.69 -3.82 -0.27
CA CYS A 22 -3.48 -3.11 0.16
C CYS A 22 -3.45 -2.92 1.68
N ALA A 23 -4.58 -2.50 2.27
CA ALA A 23 -4.67 -2.29 3.72
C ALA A 23 -4.48 -3.58 4.51
N GLY A 24 -5.06 -4.70 4.05
CA GLY A 24 -4.89 -6.01 4.68
C GLY A 24 -3.43 -6.48 4.66
N LEU A 25 -2.77 -6.40 3.51
CA LEU A 25 -1.36 -6.81 3.39
C LEU A 25 -0.41 -5.93 4.23
N LEU A 26 -0.70 -4.64 4.36
CA LEU A 26 0.06 -3.75 5.25
C LEU A 26 -0.14 -4.11 6.73
N ALA A 27 -1.37 -4.41 7.14
CA ALA A 27 -1.66 -4.86 8.51
C ALA A 27 -0.96 -6.19 8.82
N ASP A 28 -0.96 -7.12 7.87
CA ASP A 28 -0.27 -8.39 7.98
C ASP A 28 1.26 -8.23 8.04
N GLU A 29 1.84 -7.31 7.26
CA GLU A 29 3.26 -6.97 7.38
C GLU A 29 3.58 -6.47 8.80
N VAL A 30 2.79 -5.54 9.33
CA VAL A 30 3.01 -4.97 10.67
C VAL A 30 2.92 -6.07 11.73
N ARG A 31 1.93 -6.96 11.63
CA ARG A 31 1.78 -8.11 12.53
C ARG A 31 2.96 -9.07 12.43
N ALA A 32 3.38 -9.43 11.22
CA ALA A 32 4.53 -10.32 11.01
C ALA A 32 5.82 -9.72 11.59
N ARG A 33 6.04 -8.41 11.43
CA ARG A 33 7.19 -7.72 12.05
C ARG A 33 7.11 -7.71 13.57
N ALA A 34 5.92 -7.55 14.15
CA ALA A 34 5.71 -7.63 15.59
C ALA A 34 5.94 -9.05 16.14
N GLU A 35 5.62 -10.08 15.35
CA GLU A 35 5.89 -11.49 15.64
C GLU A 35 7.35 -11.91 15.33
N TYR A 36 8.20 -10.98 14.86
CA TYR A 36 9.56 -11.23 14.37
C TYR A 36 9.63 -12.25 13.21
N ASP A 37 8.51 -12.47 12.50
CA ASP A 37 8.44 -13.27 11.29
C ASP A 37 8.85 -12.43 10.07
N TRP A 38 10.16 -12.29 9.90
CA TRP A 38 10.76 -11.51 8.82
C TRP A 38 10.49 -12.09 7.43
N SER A 39 10.27 -13.41 7.35
CA SER A 39 9.94 -14.09 6.09
C SER A 39 8.57 -13.65 5.61
N LYS A 40 7.57 -13.76 6.49
CA LYS A 40 6.20 -13.35 6.20
C LYS A 40 6.07 -11.84 5.97
N ALA A 41 6.81 -11.02 6.72
CA ALA A 41 6.85 -9.58 6.46
C ALA A 41 7.39 -9.24 5.06
N THR A 42 8.36 -10.01 4.58
CA THR A 42 8.89 -9.85 3.22
C THR A 42 7.89 -10.31 2.16
N ASP A 43 7.20 -11.44 2.40
CA ASP A 43 6.14 -11.93 1.52
C ASP A 43 5.01 -10.90 1.36
N CYS A 44 4.53 -10.31 2.48
CA CYS A 44 3.53 -9.24 2.46
C CYS A 44 3.96 -8.06 1.56
N ARG A 45 5.23 -7.65 1.60
CA ARG A 45 5.77 -6.58 0.73
C ARG A 45 5.78 -6.97 -0.74
N VAL A 46 6.16 -8.22 -1.05
CA VAL A 46 6.16 -8.74 -2.42
C VAL A 46 4.72 -8.79 -2.96
N LEU A 47 3.77 -9.27 -2.16
CA LEU A 47 2.35 -9.29 -2.49
C LEU A 47 1.80 -7.88 -2.71
N LEU A 48 2.12 -6.92 -1.83
CA LEU A 48 1.75 -5.51 -1.99
C LEU A 48 2.23 -4.95 -3.32
N ARG A 49 3.50 -5.19 -3.67
CA ARG A 49 4.07 -4.69 -4.92
C ARG A 49 3.42 -5.34 -6.14
N ARG A 50 3.13 -6.65 -6.09
CA ARG A 50 2.42 -7.39 -7.16
C ARG A 50 0.98 -6.95 -7.35
N HIS A 51 0.27 -6.69 -6.25
CA HIS A 51 -1.08 -6.19 -6.29
C HIS A 51 -1.12 -4.74 -6.80
N HIS A 52 -0.18 -3.90 -6.35
CA HIS A 52 -0.01 -2.56 -6.89
C HIS A 52 0.24 -2.63 -8.40
N LEU A 53 1.28 -3.39 -8.83
CA LEU A 53 1.39 -4.18 -10.08
C LEU A 53 0.14 -4.23 -10.96
N ALA A 54 -0.72 -5.19 -10.61
CA ALA A 54 -1.83 -5.62 -11.44
C ALA A 54 -3.03 -4.67 -11.37
N ASP A 55 -3.35 -4.16 -10.17
CA ASP A 55 -4.64 -3.52 -9.90
C ASP A 55 -4.57 -1.99 -9.88
N HIS A 56 -3.37 -1.41 -9.75
CA HIS A 56 -3.19 0.04 -9.57
C HIS A 56 -2.35 0.70 -10.66
N GLN A 57 -1.71 -0.06 -11.56
CA GLN A 57 -0.88 0.52 -12.64
C GLN A 57 -1.64 0.76 -13.94
N GLY A 58 -2.92 0.35 -13.99
CA GLY A 58 -3.81 0.52 -15.14
C GLY A 58 -4.62 1.82 -15.17
N ARG A 59 -4.07 2.95 -14.72
CA ARG A 59 -4.71 4.27 -14.92
C ARG A 59 -3.68 5.38 -15.08
N SER A 60 -3.00 5.37 -16.23
CA SER A 60 -2.43 6.58 -16.84
C SER A 60 -3.39 7.06 -17.92
#